data_AF-A0A2V9T8M0-F1
#
_entry.id   AF-A0A2V9T8M0-F1
#
_cell.length_a   1.000
_cell.length_b   1.000
_cell.length_c   1.000
_cell.angle_alpha   90.00
_cell.angle_beta   90.00
_cell.angle_gamma   90.00
#
_symmetry.space_group_name_H-M   'P 1'
#
loop_
_entity.id
_entity.type
_entity.pdbx_description
1 polymer ?
#
loop_
_entity_poly.entity_id
_entity_poly.type
_entity_poly.pdbx_seq_one_letter_code
_entity_poly.pdbx_strand_id
1 'polypeptide(L)'
;MISIVHQGTIKLTVLVRLAVCCALVALLCDATLGMARDGAGRPDNQPNNVGAVRQAYVDPRTITLPVVDGKGIRFTRLSTDEGLSQTRVLQIVQDDQGFMWFGSQYGINRYDGYKFKVFKHEPGRTNSLSGVFISSLFKDRSGSLWVGCDEFLDKFDPVTETFTHFRIDTEDAQGETVPVTHINQDHTGMLWLSTLRGLFRFDPSTGQTIRY
;
A
#
# COMPACT_ATOMS: atom_id res chain seq x y z
N MET A 1 49.23 27.08 -3.96
CA MET A 1 50.11 25.90 -4.10
C MET A 1 49.60 24.91 -3.06
N ILE A 2 48.80 23.88 -3.34
CA ILE A 2 48.72 22.96 -4.47
C ILE A 2 47.23 22.64 -4.73
N SER A 3 46.81 22.75 -5.99
CA SER A 3 45.57 22.17 -6.52
C SER A 3 45.81 20.69 -6.83
N ILE A 4 44.83 19.83 -6.56
CA ILE A 4 44.68 18.57 -7.31
C ILE A 4 43.23 18.44 -7.75
N VAL A 5 43.07 18.59 -9.06
CA VAL A 5 41.91 18.21 -9.85
C VAL A 5 41.96 16.70 -10.04
N HIS A 6 40.85 16.00 -9.81
CA HIS A 6 40.62 14.72 -10.51
C HIS A 6 39.16 14.65 -10.97
N GLN A 7 39.01 14.77 -12.29
CA GLN A 7 37.81 14.39 -13.01
C GLN A 7 37.64 12.87 -12.91
N GLY A 8 36.39 12.44 -12.71
CA GLY A 8 36.01 11.03 -12.74
C GLY A 8 34.53 10.92 -13.09
N THR A 9 34.23 11.00 -14.38
CA THR A 9 32.95 10.63 -14.99
C THR A 9 32.47 9.27 -14.52
N ILE A 10 31.29 9.18 -13.88
CA ILE A 10 30.59 7.92 -13.65
C ILE A 10 29.36 7.89 -14.56
N LYS A 11 29.37 6.90 -15.45
CA LYS A 11 28.31 6.58 -16.41
C LYS A 11 27.03 6.17 -15.69
N LEU A 12 25.93 6.69 -16.22
CA LEU A 12 24.55 6.24 -16.07
C LEU A 12 24.47 4.72 -16.35
N THR A 13 23.84 3.95 -15.46
CA THR A 13 22.96 2.78 -15.71
C THR A 13 22.90 1.96 -14.41
N VAL A 14 21.80 2.03 -13.65
CA VAL A 14 21.09 0.87 -13.08
C VAL A 14 19.65 1.29 -12.81
N LEU A 15 18.75 0.71 -13.61
CA LEU A 15 17.30 0.74 -13.47
C LEU A 15 16.93 -0.24 -12.35
N VAL A 16 16.38 0.22 -11.22
CA VAL A 16 15.76 -0.68 -10.23
C VAL A 16 14.25 -0.53 -10.31
N ARG A 17 13.63 -1.52 -10.96
CA ARG A 17 12.20 -1.80 -10.88
C ARG A 17 11.91 -2.39 -9.50
N LEU A 18 11.19 -1.67 -8.65
CA LEU A 18 10.40 -2.27 -7.56
C LEU A 18 8.92 -2.15 -7.93
N ALA A 19 8.36 -3.23 -8.44
CA ALA A 19 6.92 -3.44 -8.53
C ALA A 19 6.66 -4.94 -8.43
N VAL A 20 6.40 -5.42 -7.21
CA VAL A 20 5.87 -6.77 -6.98
C VAL A 20 4.83 -6.68 -5.88
N CYS A 21 3.56 -6.54 -6.29
CA CYS A 21 2.44 -7.26 -5.68
C CYS A 21 1.18 -6.98 -6.52
N CYS A 22 0.94 -7.79 -7.56
CA CYS A 22 -0.41 -8.06 -8.06
C CYS A 22 -0.38 -9.25 -9.03
N ALA A 23 -1.43 -10.08 -8.91
CA ALA A 23 -1.88 -11.12 -9.84
C ALA A 23 -1.09 -12.44 -9.89
N LEU A 24 -1.55 -13.44 -9.13
CA LEU A 24 -1.39 -14.85 -9.54
C LEU A 24 -2.37 -15.80 -8.83
N VAL A 25 -3.68 -15.67 -9.07
CA VAL A 25 -4.62 -16.82 -9.05
C VAL A 25 -5.81 -16.53 -9.98
N ALA A 26 -5.70 -16.92 -11.25
CA ALA A 26 -6.84 -17.23 -12.12
C ALA A 26 -6.28 -17.86 -13.40
N LEU A 27 -6.38 -19.19 -13.49
CA LEU A 27 -6.23 -20.10 -14.65
C LEU A 27 -6.09 -21.48 -13.97
N LEU A 28 -7.11 -22.34 -13.93
CA LEU A 28 -7.67 -23.06 -15.07
C LEU A 28 -9.07 -23.59 -14.71
N CYS A 29 -10.06 -23.30 -15.55
CA CYS A 29 -11.27 -24.12 -15.76
C CYS A 29 -11.03 -24.93 -17.03
N ASP A 30 -11.35 -26.23 -17.03
CA ASP A 30 -11.99 -26.85 -18.19
C ASP A 30 -12.66 -28.19 -17.83
N ALA A 31 -13.75 -28.45 -18.54
CA ALA A 31 -14.84 -29.38 -18.26
C ALA A 31 -14.58 -30.84 -18.69
N THR A 32 -15.41 -31.77 -18.19
CA THR A 32 -16.18 -32.73 -19.02
C THR A 32 -17.15 -33.58 -18.18
N LEU A 33 -18.43 -33.57 -18.58
CA LEU A 33 -19.51 -34.48 -18.15
C LEU A 33 -19.59 -35.66 -19.14
N GLY A 34 -19.84 -36.88 -18.67
CA GLY A 34 -20.14 -38.05 -19.53
C GLY A 34 -20.77 -39.22 -18.77
N MET A 35 -21.94 -39.68 -19.24
CA MET A 35 -22.86 -40.64 -18.61
C MET A 35 -22.49 -42.13 -18.75
N ALA A 36 -22.74 -42.87 -17.65
CA ALA A 36 -23.17 -44.27 -17.42
C ALA A 36 -23.05 -45.40 -18.49
N ARG A 37 -22.52 -46.57 -18.05
CA ARG A 37 -23.20 -47.90 -18.14
C ARG A 37 -22.54 -49.00 -17.27
N ASP A 38 -23.40 -49.92 -16.82
CA ASP A 38 -23.24 -50.93 -15.75
C ASP A 38 -22.39 -52.16 -16.10
N GLY A 39 -21.83 -52.80 -15.05
CA GLY A 39 -21.24 -54.15 -15.11
C GLY A 39 -20.59 -54.57 -13.78
N ALA A 40 -21.30 -55.37 -12.98
CA ALA A 40 -21.00 -55.74 -11.61
C ALA A 40 -19.77 -56.68 -11.42
N GLY A 41 -19.05 -56.53 -10.30
CA GLY A 41 -18.04 -57.51 -9.86
C GLY A 41 -17.25 -57.16 -8.57
N ARG A 42 -17.83 -57.51 -7.41
CA ARG A 42 -17.22 -57.75 -6.07
C ARG A 42 -16.57 -56.59 -5.27
N PRO A 43 -16.63 -56.64 -3.92
CA PRO A 43 -16.20 -55.55 -3.05
C PRO A 43 -14.74 -55.73 -2.66
N ASP A 44 -13.96 -54.66 -2.74
CA ASP A 44 -12.74 -54.54 -1.94
C ASP A 44 -12.64 -53.11 -1.40
N ASN A 45 -12.69 -53.00 -0.08
CA ASN A 45 -12.55 -51.75 0.65
C ASN A 45 -11.08 -51.32 0.59
N GLN A 46 -10.70 -50.57 -0.45
CA GLN A 46 -9.49 -49.77 -0.42
C GLN A 46 -9.87 -48.29 -0.20
N PRO A 47 -9.37 -47.63 0.86
CA PRO A 47 -9.53 -46.20 0.99
C PRO A 47 -8.78 -45.53 -0.16
N ASN A 48 -9.54 -44.77 -0.96
CA ASN A 48 -9.03 -43.94 -2.04
C ASN A 48 -7.83 -43.12 -1.55
N ASN A 49 -6.70 -43.31 -2.22
CA ASN A 49 -5.47 -42.57 -2.00
C ASN A 49 -5.69 -41.12 -2.46
N VAL A 50 -6.28 -40.31 -1.57
CA VAL A 50 -6.46 -38.87 -1.77
C VAL A 50 -5.07 -38.29 -1.97
N GLY A 51 -4.81 -37.76 -3.18
CA GLY A 51 -3.50 -37.31 -3.63
C GLY A 51 -2.71 -36.60 -2.52
N ALA A 52 -1.54 -37.14 -2.21
CA ALA A 52 -0.65 -36.64 -1.18
C ALA A 52 -0.44 -35.13 -1.37
N VAL A 53 -0.87 -34.34 -0.38
CA VAL A 53 -0.56 -32.92 -0.30
C VAL A 53 0.97 -32.81 -0.27
N ARG A 54 1.56 -32.07 -1.21
CA ARG A 54 3.01 -31.81 -1.20
C ARG A 54 3.36 -31.11 0.11
N GLN A 55 3.96 -31.85 1.04
CA GLN A 55 4.50 -31.27 2.25
C GLN A 55 5.73 -30.44 1.90
N ALA A 56 5.79 -29.22 2.44
CA ALA A 56 7.01 -28.43 2.39
C ALA A 56 8.12 -29.16 3.14
N TYR A 57 9.24 -29.42 2.47
CA TYR A 57 10.45 -29.94 3.08
C TYR A 57 11.31 -28.76 3.52
N VAL A 58 11.61 -28.67 4.82
CA VAL A 58 12.61 -27.74 5.33
C VAL A 58 13.93 -28.49 5.39
N ASP A 59 14.94 -28.01 4.66
CA ASP A 59 16.30 -28.55 4.76
C ASP A 59 16.85 -28.26 6.16
N PRO A 60 17.15 -29.29 6.99
CA PRO A 60 17.63 -29.10 8.35
C PRO A 60 19.10 -28.63 8.40
N ARG A 61 19.77 -28.47 7.26
CA ARG A 61 21.17 -28.01 7.21
C ARG A 61 21.30 -26.57 7.69
N THR A 62 22.08 -26.39 8.75
CA THR A 62 22.57 -25.08 9.16
C THR A 62 23.57 -24.57 8.12
N ILE A 63 23.19 -23.53 7.37
CA ILE A 63 24.11 -22.80 6.51
C ILE A 63 24.81 -21.74 7.37
N THR A 64 26.13 -21.85 7.51
CA THR A 64 26.95 -20.79 8.09
C THR A 64 27.29 -19.81 6.99
N LEU A 65 26.64 -18.64 6.99
CA LEU A 65 26.99 -17.55 6.09
C LEU A 65 28.15 -16.76 6.73
N PRO A 66 29.27 -16.54 6.03
CA PRO A 66 30.31 -15.66 6.54
C PRO A 66 29.73 -14.25 6.65
N VAL A 67 29.79 -13.67 7.85
CA VAL A 67 29.52 -12.24 8.04
C VAL A 67 30.70 -11.50 7.42
N VAL A 68 30.52 -11.03 6.19
CA VAL A 68 31.45 -10.10 5.57
C VAL A 68 31.13 -8.73 6.14
N ASP A 69 32.08 -8.11 6.85
CA ASP A 69 32.03 -6.70 7.21
C ASP A 69 32.11 -5.85 5.93
N GLY A 70 31.00 -5.78 5.20
CA GLY A 70 30.78 -4.74 4.21
C GLY A 70 30.73 -3.39 4.92
N LYS A 71 30.92 -2.29 4.19
CA LYS A 71 30.47 -0.98 4.67
C LYS A 71 28.98 -1.11 4.98
N GLY A 72 28.64 -1.28 6.25
CA GLY A 72 27.29 -1.59 6.68
C GLY A 72 26.28 -0.56 6.18
N ILE A 73 25.02 -0.96 6.12
CA ILE A 73 23.92 -0.04 5.78
C ILE A 73 23.93 1.08 6.81
N ARG A 74 24.12 2.32 6.35
CA ARG A 74 24.04 3.52 7.19
C ARG A 74 22.66 4.12 7.06
N PHE A 75 22.03 4.39 8.18
CA PHE A 75 20.75 5.08 8.23
C PHE A 75 20.97 6.53 8.61
N THR A 76 20.29 7.43 7.90
CA THR A 76 20.13 8.82 8.35
C THR A 76 18.81 8.91 9.10
N ARG A 77 18.84 9.52 10.28
CA ARG A 77 17.63 9.71 11.08
C ARG A 77 16.98 11.04 10.70
N LEU A 78 15.69 10.99 10.39
CA LEU A 78 14.82 12.16 10.29
C LEU A 78 13.80 12.04 11.42
N SER A 79 13.77 13.01 12.31
CA SER A 79 12.97 13.00 13.55
C SER A 79 12.24 14.32 13.76
N THR A 80 11.67 14.49 14.95
CA THR A 80 10.96 15.71 15.34
C THR A 80 11.88 16.93 15.35
N ASP A 81 13.17 16.74 15.64
CA ASP A 81 14.17 17.82 15.65
C ASP A 81 14.41 18.39 14.24
N GLU A 82 14.20 17.57 13.21
CA GLU A 82 14.26 17.95 11.80
C GLU A 82 12.91 18.43 11.23
N GLY A 83 11.84 18.42 12.03
CA GLY A 83 10.53 18.96 11.66
C GLY A 83 9.44 17.92 11.36
N LEU A 84 9.70 16.63 11.57
CA LEU A 84 8.66 15.60 11.48
C LEU A 84 7.61 15.82 12.57
N SER A 85 6.32 15.74 12.24
CA SER A 85 5.24 16.02 13.19
C SER A 85 5.19 15.06 14.38
N GLN A 86 5.50 13.78 14.14
CA GLN A 86 5.40 12.68 15.09
C GLN A 86 6.36 11.56 14.75
N THR A 87 6.81 10.84 15.77
CA THR A 87 7.78 9.74 15.62
C THR A 87 7.16 8.48 14.99
N ARG A 88 5.85 8.29 15.10
CA ARG A 88 5.14 7.15 14.53
C ARG A 88 4.65 7.47 13.11
N VAL A 89 5.38 6.94 12.14
CA VAL A 89 5.01 6.96 10.71
C VAL A 89 4.40 5.60 10.35
N LEU A 90 3.18 5.61 9.81
CA LEU A 90 2.46 4.40 9.40
C LEU A 90 2.50 4.18 7.89
N GLN A 91 2.63 5.26 7.12
CA GLN A 91 2.53 5.23 5.67
C GLN A 91 3.60 6.10 5.03
N ILE A 92 4.17 5.63 3.92
CA ILE A 92 5.20 6.37 3.16
C ILE A 92 4.88 6.26 1.66
N VAL A 93 4.80 7.40 0.98
CA VAL A 93 4.55 7.49 -0.47
C VAL A 93 5.47 8.55 -1.08
N GLN A 94 5.89 8.37 -2.33
CA GLN A 94 6.59 9.41 -3.09
C GLN A 94 5.68 9.95 -4.22
N ASP A 95 5.57 11.26 -4.34
CA ASP A 95 4.83 11.90 -5.44
C ASP A 95 5.65 12.00 -6.73
N ASP A 96 5.01 12.45 -7.81
CA ASP A 96 5.65 12.59 -9.13
C ASP A 96 6.64 13.76 -9.20
N GLN A 97 6.62 14.65 -8.21
CA GLN A 97 7.58 15.76 -8.07
C GLN A 97 8.82 15.34 -7.25
N GLY A 98 8.80 14.13 -6.69
CA GLY A 98 9.89 13.56 -5.89
C GLY A 98 9.79 13.83 -4.40
N PHE A 99 8.74 14.52 -3.91
CA PHE A 99 8.54 14.73 -2.49
C PHE A 99 8.16 13.41 -1.81
N MET A 100 8.70 13.21 -0.61
CA MET A 100 8.33 12.08 0.24
C MET A 100 7.21 12.50 1.18
N TRP A 101 6.18 11.67 1.28
CA TRP A 101 5.02 11.90 2.11
C TRP A 101 4.93 10.84 3.20
N PHE A 102 4.67 11.30 4.42
CA PHE A 102 4.62 10.45 5.61
C PHE A 102 3.29 10.65 6.33
N GLY A 103 2.47 9.60 6.38
CA GLY A 103 1.27 9.55 7.20
C GLY A 103 1.60 9.24 8.65
N SER A 104 1.15 10.09 9.57
CA SER A 104 1.41 9.96 11.01
C SER A 104 0.11 9.89 11.81
N GLN A 105 0.22 9.76 13.14
CA GLN A 105 -0.96 9.84 14.01
C GLN A 105 -1.54 11.26 14.14
N TYR A 106 -0.86 12.28 13.62
CA TYR A 106 -1.25 13.68 13.69
C TYR A 106 -1.00 14.40 12.36
N GLY A 107 -1.65 13.91 11.31
CA GLY A 107 -1.59 14.49 9.97
C GLY A 107 -0.49 13.90 9.07
N ILE A 108 -0.30 14.54 7.91
CA ILE A 108 0.69 14.13 6.90
C ILE A 108 1.86 15.11 6.85
N ASN A 109 3.04 14.58 6.55
CA ASN A 109 4.28 15.35 6.42
C ASN A 109 4.81 15.22 4.99
N ARG A 110 5.05 16.33 4.30
CA ARG A 110 5.77 16.38 3.02
C ARG A 110 7.22 16.75 3.27
N TYR A 111 8.16 15.99 2.73
CA TYR A 111 9.60 16.22 2.83
C TYR A 111 10.19 16.48 1.45
N ASP A 112 10.95 17.57 1.33
CA ASP A 112 11.57 18.01 0.08
C ASP A 112 13.05 17.60 -0.08
N GLY A 113 13.56 16.78 0.84
CA GLY A 113 14.97 16.44 0.92
C GLY A 113 15.76 17.31 1.91
N TYR A 114 15.17 18.40 2.40
CA TYR A 114 15.79 19.34 3.32
C TYR A 114 14.92 19.65 4.55
N LYS A 115 13.62 19.85 4.35
CA LYS A 115 12.66 20.26 5.39
C LYS A 115 11.33 19.54 5.27
N PHE A 116 10.63 19.45 6.39
CA PHE A 116 9.25 18.99 6.45
C PHE A 116 8.27 20.16 6.36
N LYS A 117 7.17 19.92 5.65
CA LYS A 117 5.93 20.70 5.74
C LYS A 117 4.83 19.80 6.26
N VAL A 118 4.11 20.28 7.28
CA VAL A 118 3.10 19.49 7.98
C VAL A 118 1.71 19.98 7.60
N PHE A 119 0.82 19.05 7.26
CA PHE A 119 -0.59 19.30 7.02
C PHE A 119 -1.42 18.58 8.09
N LYS A 120 -2.29 19.32 8.76
CA LYS A 120 -3.08 18.85 9.90
C LYS A 120 -4.55 19.20 9.71
N HIS A 121 -5.38 18.56 10.52
CA HIS A 121 -6.75 19.01 10.73
C HIS A 121 -6.75 20.33 11.48
N GLU A 122 -7.45 21.33 10.92
CA GLU A 122 -7.64 22.64 11.52
C GLU A 122 -9.14 22.89 11.71
N PRO A 123 -9.67 22.80 12.95
CA PRO A 123 -11.08 23.06 13.21
C PRO A 123 -11.51 24.43 12.68
N GLY A 124 -12.59 24.45 11.89
CA GLY A 124 -13.11 25.66 11.25
C GLY A 124 -12.53 25.97 9.86
N ARG A 125 -11.50 25.24 9.42
CA ARG A 125 -10.95 25.34 8.06
C ARG A 125 -11.36 24.11 7.23
N THR A 126 -12.38 24.29 6.41
CA THR A 126 -13.05 23.24 5.61
C THR A 126 -12.20 22.61 4.52
N ASN A 127 -11.00 23.14 4.27
CA ASN A 127 -10.06 22.66 3.26
C ASN A 127 -8.70 22.24 3.86
N SER A 128 -8.64 22.12 5.19
CA SER A 128 -7.58 21.42 5.92
C SER A 128 -7.86 19.92 5.93
N LEU A 129 -6.99 19.09 6.52
CA LEU A 129 -7.23 17.63 6.57
C LEU A 129 -8.52 17.31 7.36
N SER A 130 -9.32 16.34 6.92
CA SER A 130 -10.62 16.03 7.55
C SER A 130 -10.49 15.46 8.96
N GLY A 131 -9.42 14.73 9.23
CA GLY A 131 -9.18 14.12 10.54
C GLY A 131 -7.71 14.15 10.96
N VAL A 132 -7.43 13.52 12.10
CA VAL A 132 -6.10 13.60 12.74
C VAL A 132 -5.26 12.36 12.45
N PHE A 133 -5.88 11.19 12.46
CA PHE A 133 -5.19 9.90 12.39
C PHE A 133 -5.14 9.36 10.95
N ILE A 134 -3.93 9.29 10.38
CA ILE A 134 -3.75 8.82 9.01
C ILE A 134 -3.66 7.29 8.99
N SER A 135 -4.70 6.65 8.46
CA SER A 135 -4.78 5.20 8.34
C SER A 135 -4.21 4.69 7.01
N SER A 136 -4.34 5.47 5.94
CA SER A 136 -3.79 5.12 4.62
C SER A 136 -3.32 6.35 3.86
N LEU A 137 -2.34 6.13 2.99
CA LEU A 137 -1.78 7.16 2.10
C LEU A 137 -1.47 6.50 0.76
N PHE A 138 -1.95 7.09 -0.34
CA PHE A 138 -1.83 6.49 -1.66
C PHE A 138 -1.72 7.55 -2.74
N LYS A 139 -0.79 7.38 -3.68
CA LYS A 139 -0.72 8.19 -4.89
C LYS A 139 -1.30 7.39 -6.04
N ASP A 140 -2.32 7.94 -6.69
CA ASP A 140 -2.89 7.31 -7.87
C ASP A 140 -2.02 7.53 -9.13
N ARG A 141 -2.37 6.86 -10.23
CA ARG A 141 -1.63 6.98 -11.50
C ARG A 141 -1.79 8.34 -12.19
N SER A 142 -2.70 9.19 -11.73
CA SER A 142 -2.82 10.58 -12.20
C SER A 142 -1.93 11.55 -11.42
N GLY A 143 -1.25 11.07 -10.37
CA GLY A 143 -0.44 11.88 -9.48
C GLY A 143 -1.20 12.49 -8.31
N SER A 144 -2.50 12.20 -8.15
CA SER A 144 -3.28 12.68 -7.01
C SER A 144 -2.90 11.90 -5.76
N LEU A 145 -2.74 12.62 -4.65
CA LEU A 145 -2.49 12.02 -3.34
C LEU A 145 -3.81 11.88 -2.58
N TRP A 146 -4.09 10.65 -2.16
CA TRP A 146 -5.26 10.23 -1.41
C TRP A 146 -4.87 9.86 0.01
N VAL A 147 -5.65 10.31 0.97
CA VAL A 147 -5.37 10.15 2.40
C VAL A 147 -6.61 9.58 3.07
N GLY A 148 -6.52 8.36 3.61
CA GLY A 148 -7.55 7.83 4.48
C GLY A 148 -7.35 8.36 5.89
N CYS A 149 -8.39 9.01 6.43
CA CYS A 149 -8.37 9.58 7.76
C CYS A 149 -9.75 9.46 8.40
N ASP A 150 -9.84 8.72 9.51
CA ASP A 150 -11.13 8.42 10.15
C ASP A 150 -12.13 7.89 9.09
N GLU A 151 -13.40 8.29 9.09
CA GLU A 151 -14.38 7.88 8.05
C GLU A 151 -14.25 8.58 6.68
N PHE A 152 -13.21 9.39 6.48
CA PHE A 152 -13.02 10.18 5.28
C PHE A 152 -11.89 9.65 4.39
N LEU A 153 -12.08 9.88 3.10
CA LEU A 153 -11.05 9.81 2.08
C LEU A 153 -10.79 11.23 1.58
N ASP A 154 -9.61 11.75 1.85
CA ASP A 154 -9.20 13.09 1.44
C ASP A 154 -8.38 13.04 0.16
N LYS A 155 -8.68 13.94 -0.77
CA LYS A 155 -7.86 14.19 -1.96
C LYS A 155 -7.09 15.49 -1.78
N PHE A 156 -5.76 15.42 -1.88
CA PHE A 156 -4.89 16.58 -1.80
C PHE A 156 -4.71 17.23 -3.17
N ASP A 157 -4.91 18.54 -3.25
CA ASP A 157 -4.55 19.37 -4.40
C ASP A 157 -3.16 19.99 -4.16
N PRO A 158 -2.13 19.63 -4.94
CA PRO A 158 -0.78 20.16 -4.75
C PRO A 158 -0.62 21.62 -5.19
N VAL A 159 -1.54 22.17 -5.99
CA VAL A 159 -1.48 23.56 -6.49
C VAL A 159 -1.95 24.52 -5.42
N THR A 160 -3.12 24.25 -4.84
CA THR A 160 -3.71 25.07 -3.77
C THR A 160 -3.28 24.63 -2.37
N GLU A 161 -2.68 23.45 -2.25
CA GLU A 161 -2.32 22.79 -1.00
C GLU A 161 -3.50 22.62 -0.05
N THR A 162 -4.64 22.22 -0.61
CA THR A 162 -5.91 22.02 0.11
C THR A 162 -6.44 20.60 -0.06
N PHE A 163 -7.37 20.22 0.82
CA PHE A 163 -8.01 18.91 0.79
C PHE A 163 -9.46 18.99 0.34
N THR A 164 -9.89 18.02 -0.45
CA THR A 164 -11.30 17.73 -0.74
C THR A 164 -11.70 16.46 -0.02
N HIS A 165 -12.80 16.50 0.72
CA HIS A 165 -13.23 15.42 1.61
C HIS A 165 -14.33 14.57 0.99
N PHE A 166 -14.15 13.26 0.96
CA PHE A 166 -15.16 12.29 0.57
C PHE A 166 -15.49 11.42 1.78
N ARG A 167 -16.72 11.51 2.29
CA ARG A 167 -17.17 10.63 3.38
C ARG A 167 -17.42 9.24 2.82
N ILE A 168 -16.80 8.22 3.41
CA ILE A 168 -17.06 6.83 3.07
C ILE A 168 -18.08 6.30 4.07
N ASP A 169 -19.24 5.90 3.57
CA ASP A 169 -20.32 5.37 4.40
C ASP A 169 -19.96 3.97 4.91
N THR A 170 -19.20 3.98 6.00
CA THR A 170 -18.82 2.78 6.72
C THR A 170 -19.74 2.51 7.89
N GLU A 171 -20.73 3.38 8.18
CA GLU A 171 -21.52 3.40 9.41
C GLU A 171 -22.23 2.06 9.68
N ASP A 172 -22.32 1.64 10.94
CA ASP A 172 -23.07 0.45 11.34
C ASP A 172 -24.42 0.82 11.96
N ALA A 173 -25.19 -0.18 12.39
CA ALA A 173 -26.49 0.04 13.00
C ALA A 173 -26.43 0.85 14.31
N GLN A 174 -25.24 1.02 14.89
CA GLN A 174 -25.00 1.77 16.13
C GLN A 174 -24.45 3.19 15.86
N GLY A 175 -24.19 3.54 14.59
CA GLY A 175 -23.66 4.86 14.22
C GLY A 175 -22.15 4.98 14.36
N GLU A 176 -21.42 3.91 14.68
CA GLU A 176 -19.96 3.95 14.71
C GLU A 176 -19.42 3.97 13.28
N THR A 177 -18.23 4.51 13.03
CA THR A 177 -17.56 4.48 11.71
C THR A 177 -16.20 3.81 11.82
N VAL A 178 -15.64 3.36 10.69
CA VAL A 178 -14.29 2.76 10.65
C VAL A 178 -13.46 3.37 9.53
N PRO A 179 -12.12 3.42 9.70
CA PRO A 179 -11.28 4.09 8.73
C PRO A 179 -11.00 3.28 7.47
N VAL A 180 -10.64 4.00 6.41
CA VAL A 180 -10.04 3.42 5.20
C VAL A 180 -8.61 3.01 5.50
N THR A 181 -8.39 1.71 5.65
CA THR A 181 -7.10 1.14 6.06
C THR A 181 -6.12 0.98 4.90
N HIS A 182 -6.63 0.76 3.68
CA HIS A 182 -5.82 0.58 2.48
C HIS A 182 -6.55 1.13 1.27
N ILE A 183 -5.78 1.64 0.31
CA ILE A 183 -6.27 2.19 -0.95
C ILE A 183 -5.47 1.53 -2.07
N ASN A 184 -6.14 1.00 -3.07
CA ASN A 184 -5.54 0.52 -4.30
C ASN A 184 -6.29 1.08 -5.51
N GLN A 185 -5.68 1.07 -6.69
CA GLN A 185 -6.33 1.53 -7.91
C GLN A 185 -6.35 0.42 -8.96
N ASP A 186 -7.54 0.05 -9.45
CA ASP A 186 -7.68 -0.93 -10.54
C ASP A 186 -7.28 -0.34 -11.89
N HIS A 187 -7.25 -1.15 -12.95
CA HIS A 187 -6.83 -0.69 -14.29
C HIS A 187 -7.78 0.35 -14.93
N THR A 188 -9.03 0.45 -14.48
CA THR A 188 -10.00 1.44 -14.98
C THR A 188 -9.83 2.81 -14.31
N GLY A 189 -9.08 2.86 -13.22
CA GLY A 189 -8.82 4.08 -12.46
C GLY A 189 -9.69 4.22 -11.22
N MET A 190 -10.60 3.27 -10.95
CA MET A 190 -11.38 3.25 -9.72
C MET A 190 -10.49 2.91 -8.53
N LEU A 191 -10.80 3.52 -7.39
CA LEU A 191 -10.12 3.21 -6.14
C LEU A 191 -10.86 2.09 -5.40
N TRP A 192 -10.10 1.15 -4.88
CA TRP A 192 -10.57 0.08 -4.01
C TRP A 192 -10.11 0.37 -2.59
N LEU A 193 -11.07 0.56 -1.70
CA LEU A 193 -10.88 1.00 -0.32
C LEU A 193 -11.20 -0.17 0.62
N SER A 194 -10.21 -0.61 1.37
CA SER A 194 -10.40 -1.66 2.39
C SER A 194 -10.68 -1.03 3.74
N THR A 195 -11.76 -1.46 4.38
CA THR A 195 -12.14 -1.05 5.73
C THR A 195 -12.32 -2.29 6.60
N LEU A 196 -12.44 -2.10 7.92
CA LEU A 196 -12.81 -3.20 8.83
C LEU A 196 -14.25 -3.71 8.61
N ARG A 197 -15.06 -3.02 7.79
CA ARG A 197 -16.47 -3.36 7.52
C ARG A 197 -16.72 -3.82 6.09
N GLY A 198 -15.66 -4.04 5.32
CA GLY A 198 -15.74 -4.57 3.97
C GLY A 198 -14.96 -3.76 2.95
N LEU A 199 -15.22 -4.08 1.69
CA LEU A 199 -14.54 -3.52 0.54
C LEU A 199 -15.45 -2.52 -0.16
N PHE A 200 -14.90 -1.37 -0.51
CA PHE A 200 -15.61 -0.31 -1.22
C PHE A 200 -14.89 0.01 -2.52
N ARG A 201 -15.65 0.23 -3.59
CA ARG A 201 -15.15 0.82 -4.84
C ARG A 201 -15.57 2.28 -4.89
N PHE A 202 -14.62 3.15 -5.14
CA PHE A 202 -14.79 4.60 -5.19
C PHE A 202 -14.41 5.13 -6.56
N ASP A 203 -15.28 5.94 -7.14
CA ASP A 203 -15.03 6.63 -8.41
C ASP A 203 -14.44 8.02 -8.13
N PRO A 204 -13.15 8.26 -8.44
CA PRO A 204 -12.49 9.53 -8.17
C PRO A 204 -12.99 10.70 -9.03
N SER A 205 -13.75 10.44 -10.10
CA SER A 205 -14.29 11.48 -10.98
C SER A 205 -15.64 12.01 -10.50
N THR A 206 -16.45 11.15 -9.88
CA THR A 206 -17.80 11.49 -9.41
C THR A 206 -17.91 11.58 -7.89
N GLY A 207 -16.96 11.02 -7.15
CA GLY A 207 -17.00 10.90 -5.69
C GLY A 207 -17.97 9.82 -5.19
N GLN A 208 -18.52 9.00 -6.08
CA GLN A 208 -19.48 7.95 -5.70
C GLN A 208 -18.77 6.71 -5.15
N THR A 209 -19.42 6.06 -4.18
CA THR A 209 -18.91 4.84 -3.54
C THR A 209 -19.93 3.71 -3.66
N ILE A 210 -19.46 2.49 -3.92
CA ILE A 210 -20.23 1.25 -3.92
C ILE A 210 -19.60 0.26 -2.95
N ARG A 211 -20.40 -0.31 -2.05
CA ARG A 211 -19.99 -1.37 -1.12
C ARG A 211 -20.14 -2.76 -1.76
N TYR A 212 -19.18 -3.64 -1.50
CA TYR A 212 -19.14 -5.04 -1.94
C TYR A 212 -19.24 -6.01 -0.78
#